data_AF-A0A6G4TRM1-F1
#
_entry.id   AF-A0A6G4TRM1-F1
#
_cell.length_a   1.000
_cell.length_b   1.000
_cell.length_c   1.000
_cell.angle_alpha   90.00
_cell.angle_beta   90.00
_cell.angle_gamma   90.00
#
_symmetry.space_group_name_H-M   'P 1'
#
loop_
_entity.id
_entity.type
_entity.pdbx_description
1 polymer ?
#
loop_
_entity_poly.entity_id
_entity_poly.type
_entity_poly.pdbx_seq_one_letter_code
_entity_poly.pdbx_strand_id
1 'polypeptide(L)'
;MGNPCDPAAERLADQLGFSCRDANPVMDLRNPFDLASGTMPFLELLVIGGAVFALVHAWRRRRRDGDPVNIALWFASVVYLAVIEPPLYFPAWFGLEEHVGLIFSHNLFTVQFMYDRLPLYIVAFYPALSQLAYELVRALGIFARRGPLAGSLAVAFVCQVFYEIFDQLGPQLRWWAWNPGNEKINEPALASVPMNSMLLFASVSFGAMTYLVVRLVGAREGRGTLTGRQISLRTIAAGVVTPLAMTIVSAPSGAFRGEDQLWIQRTILGAELAVVWIIGLYLVAEAWRARRTDPVPVASPLFARTYPALFLAVLLALWLVALPDWFAADDGITEQGTPTGSLWYVALCAAAATGLVVAALRATASRPAATPVPS
;
A
#
# COMPACT_ATOMS: atom_id res chain seq x y z
N MET A 1 -12.42 -28.00 10.81
CA MET A 1 -11.50 -26.88 10.56
C MET A 1 -10.69 -27.24 9.33
N GLY A 2 -10.60 -26.37 8.33
CA GLY A 2 -9.91 -26.69 7.07
C GLY A 2 -8.41 -26.89 7.28
N ASN A 3 -7.80 -27.74 6.45
CA ASN A 3 -6.35 -27.93 6.42
C ASN A 3 -5.66 -26.61 6.00
N PRO A 4 -4.80 -25.98 6.82
CA PRO A 4 -4.11 -24.73 6.47
C PRO A 4 -3.09 -24.89 5.31
N CYS A 5 -2.75 -26.14 4.96
CA CYS A 5 -1.90 -26.53 3.84
C CYS A 5 -2.71 -27.41 2.88
N ASP A 6 -3.78 -26.85 2.30
CA ASP A 6 -4.54 -27.50 1.22
C ASP A 6 -3.70 -27.64 -0.07
N PRO A 7 -4.16 -28.38 -1.10
CA PRO A 7 -3.37 -28.60 -2.31
C PRO A 7 -3.01 -27.33 -3.11
N ALA A 8 -3.82 -26.27 -3.05
CA ALA A 8 -3.48 -25.00 -3.71
C ALA A 8 -2.39 -24.26 -2.91
N ALA A 9 -2.55 -24.25 -1.60
CA ALA A 9 -1.59 -23.74 -0.63
C ALA A 9 -0.22 -24.44 -0.74
N GLU A 10 -0.20 -25.76 -0.84
CA GLU A 10 1.01 -26.57 -0.97
C GLU A 10 1.75 -26.27 -2.28
N ARG A 11 1.03 -26.20 -3.40
CA ARG A 11 1.63 -25.83 -4.70
C ARG A 11 2.29 -24.46 -4.69
N LEU A 12 1.70 -23.47 -4.02
CA LEU A 12 2.29 -22.14 -3.89
C LEU A 12 3.52 -22.13 -2.98
N ALA A 13 3.49 -22.89 -1.88
CA ALA A 13 4.64 -23.04 -1.00
C ALA A 13 5.82 -23.67 -1.75
N ASP A 14 5.56 -24.73 -2.53
CA ASP A 14 6.57 -25.40 -3.36
C ASP A 14 7.18 -24.44 -4.39
N GLN A 15 6.37 -23.61 -5.06
CA GLN A 15 6.85 -22.58 -5.99
C GLN A 15 7.76 -21.54 -5.31
N LEU A 16 7.48 -21.22 -4.05
CA LEU A 16 8.27 -20.30 -3.25
C LEU A 16 9.48 -20.95 -2.59
N GLY A 17 9.59 -22.28 -2.67
CA GLY A 17 10.73 -23.07 -2.20
C GLY A 17 10.63 -23.54 -0.75
N PHE A 18 9.43 -23.69 -0.19
CA PHE A 18 9.23 -24.16 1.20
C PHE A 18 8.00 -25.07 1.34
N SER A 19 7.82 -25.69 2.52
CA SER A 19 6.65 -26.52 2.83
C SER A 19 5.75 -25.87 3.88
N CYS A 20 4.42 -25.95 3.69
CA CYS A 20 3.43 -25.43 4.65
C CYS A 20 2.96 -26.45 5.71
N ARG A 21 3.47 -27.69 5.69
CA ARG A 21 2.91 -28.79 6.51
C ARG A 21 3.18 -28.64 8.01
N ASP A 22 4.33 -28.09 8.37
CA ASP A 22 4.81 -28.00 9.76
C ASP A 22 4.77 -26.56 10.32
N ALA A 23 4.03 -25.66 9.67
CA ALA A 23 3.99 -24.24 10.03
C ALA A 23 3.31 -24.00 11.39
N ASN A 24 3.88 -23.12 12.22
CA ASN A 24 3.35 -22.83 13.54
C ASN A 24 2.02 -22.05 13.44
N PRO A 25 0.98 -22.44 14.20
CA PRO A 25 -0.32 -21.78 14.15
C PRO A 25 -0.29 -20.30 14.56
N VAL A 26 0.68 -19.89 15.39
CA VAL A 26 0.74 -18.55 15.96
C VAL A 26 1.85 -17.73 15.33
N MET A 27 3.10 -18.19 15.46
CA MET A 27 4.27 -17.41 15.05
C MET A 27 5.49 -18.30 14.85
N ASP A 28 6.26 -18.01 13.80
CA ASP A 28 7.60 -18.53 13.57
C ASP A 28 8.64 -17.40 13.52
N LEU A 29 9.83 -17.68 14.03
CA LEU A 29 10.98 -16.78 14.02
C LEU A 29 12.14 -17.46 13.29
N ARG A 30 12.66 -16.79 12.26
CA ARG A 30 13.74 -17.28 11.41
C ARG A 30 14.95 -16.37 11.49
N ASN A 31 16.11 -16.88 11.13
CA ASN A 31 17.31 -16.08 10.99
C ASN A 31 17.24 -15.26 9.70
N PRO A 32 17.38 -13.92 9.73
CA PRO A 32 17.32 -13.08 8.52
C PRO A 32 18.42 -13.42 7.50
N PHE A 33 19.52 -14.06 7.90
CA PHE A 33 20.60 -14.43 6.99
C PHE A 33 20.36 -15.76 6.25
N ASP A 34 19.34 -16.51 6.66
CA ASP A 34 18.99 -17.82 6.08
C ASP A 34 17.72 -17.75 5.20
N LEU A 35 17.25 -16.54 4.88
CA LEU A 35 16.07 -16.36 4.01
C LEU A 35 16.38 -16.74 2.56
N ALA A 36 15.34 -17.13 1.80
CA ALA A 36 15.48 -17.64 0.43
C ALA A 36 16.08 -16.64 -0.56
N SER A 37 16.00 -15.33 -0.29
CA SER A 37 16.61 -14.28 -1.11
C SER A 37 17.26 -13.22 -0.24
N GLY A 38 18.45 -12.78 -0.65
CA GLY A 38 19.15 -11.66 -0.01
C GLY A 38 18.38 -10.34 -0.06
N THR A 39 17.36 -10.22 -0.92
CA THR A 39 16.50 -9.02 -0.99
C THR A 39 15.48 -8.94 0.15
N MET A 40 15.09 -10.07 0.74
CA MET A 40 14.04 -10.14 1.76
C MET A 40 14.40 -9.38 3.05
N PRO A 41 15.60 -9.52 3.63
CA PRO A 41 15.97 -8.74 4.82
C PRO A 41 16.00 -7.23 4.55
N PHE A 42 16.42 -6.78 3.36
CA PHE A 42 16.40 -5.37 3.01
C PHE A 42 14.98 -4.83 2.90
N LEU A 43 14.06 -5.61 2.33
CA LEU A 43 12.64 -5.27 2.29
C LEU A 43 12.05 -5.17 3.70
N GLU A 44 12.33 -6.14 4.58
CA GLU A 44 11.88 -6.11 5.98
C GLU A 44 12.37 -4.86 6.70
N LEU A 45 13.66 -4.56 6.60
CA LEU A 45 14.25 -3.38 7.24
C LEU A 45 13.63 -2.09 6.72
N LEU A 46 13.43 -1.97 5.40
CA LEU A 46 12.81 -0.81 4.80
C LEU A 46 11.38 -0.61 5.34
N VAL A 47 10.56 -1.65 5.30
CA VAL A 47 9.13 -1.55 5.58
C VAL A 47 8.85 -1.48 7.09
N ILE A 48 9.48 -2.35 7.89
CA ILE A 48 9.34 -2.36 9.35
C ILE A 48 9.95 -1.09 9.95
N GLY A 49 11.14 -0.70 9.50
CA GLY A 49 11.77 0.57 9.90
C GLY A 49 10.89 1.77 9.53
N GLY A 50 10.28 1.74 8.35
CA GLY A 50 9.29 2.70 7.89
C GLY A 50 8.07 2.82 8.81
N ALA A 51 7.48 1.68 9.19
CA ALA A 51 6.31 1.65 10.08
C ALA A 51 6.63 2.18 11.49
N VAL A 52 7.79 1.82 12.04
CA VAL A 52 8.26 2.34 13.34
C VAL A 52 8.51 3.84 13.24
N PHE A 53 9.19 4.30 12.19
CA PHE A 53 9.44 5.72 11.98
C PHE A 53 8.14 6.51 11.81
N ALA A 54 7.16 5.94 11.10
CA ALA A 54 5.83 6.50 10.93
C ALA A 54 5.08 6.58 12.27
N LEU A 55 5.19 5.57 13.12
CA LEU A 55 4.59 5.57 14.46
C LEU A 55 5.21 6.67 15.35
N VAL A 56 6.53 6.77 15.36
CA VAL A 56 7.26 7.81 16.11
C VAL A 56 6.87 9.20 15.62
N HIS A 57 6.77 9.39 14.29
CA HIS A 57 6.29 10.62 13.68
C HIS A 57 4.85 10.95 14.10
N ALA A 58 3.93 9.99 13.97
CA ALA A 58 2.53 10.13 14.33
C ALA A 58 2.34 10.51 15.81
N TRP A 59 3.08 9.85 16.70
CA TRP A 59 3.05 10.12 18.14
C TRP A 59 3.59 11.53 18.45
N ARG A 60 4.73 11.91 17.89
CA ARG A 60 5.33 13.24 18.08
C ARG A 60 4.40 14.35 17.57
N ARG A 61 3.78 14.16 16.40
CA ARG A 61 2.82 15.11 15.84
C ARG A 61 1.60 15.28 16.72
N ARG A 62 1.01 14.18 17.21
CA ARG A 62 -0.11 14.27 18.15
C ARG A 62 0.25 15.04 19.42
N ARG A 63 1.46 14.85 19.95
CA ARG A 63 1.93 15.53 21.16
C ARG A 63 2.22 17.01 20.93
N ARG A 64 2.75 17.39 19.77
CA ARG A 64 3.10 18.78 19.44
C ARG A 64 1.90 19.60 18.95
N ASP A 65 1.13 19.04 18.02
CA ASP A 65 0.13 19.79 17.24
C ASP A 65 -1.30 19.46 17.68
N GLY A 66 -1.48 18.49 18.60
CA GLY A 66 -2.79 18.03 19.04
C GLY A 66 -3.57 17.23 17.99
N ASP A 67 -3.00 17.01 16.80
CA ASP A 67 -3.65 16.35 15.67
C ASP A 67 -3.59 14.82 15.78
N PRO A 68 -4.74 14.12 15.93
CA PRO A 68 -4.77 12.67 16.07
C PRO A 68 -4.80 11.90 14.74
N VAL A 69 -4.83 12.57 13.57
CA VAL A 69 -5.04 11.89 12.28
C VAL A 69 -3.96 10.85 11.99
N ASN A 70 -2.67 11.18 12.13
CA ASN A 70 -1.61 10.21 11.83
C ASN A 70 -1.66 8.98 12.74
N ILE A 71 -1.87 9.17 14.05
CA ILE A 71 -1.90 8.03 14.97
C ILE A 71 -3.12 7.16 14.69
N ALA A 72 -4.27 7.79 14.40
CA ALA A 72 -5.47 7.08 14.02
C ALA A 72 -5.28 6.34 12.70
N LEU A 73 -4.64 6.94 11.69
CA LEU A 73 -4.39 6.28 10.42
C LEU A 73 -3.44 5.08 10.55
N TRP A 74 -2.41 5.18 11.41
CA TRP A 74 -1.50 4.07 11.69
C TRP A 74 -2.27 2.87 12.25
N PHE A 75 -3.07 3.08 13.29
CA PHE A 75 -3.85 1.99 13.91
C PHE A 75 -5.03 1.54 13.06
N ALA A 76 -5.70 2.44 12.32
CA ALA A 76 -6.77 2.08 11.38
C ALA A 76 -6.23 1.14 10.30
N SER A 77 -5.00 1.35 9.84
CA SER A 77 -4.33 0.49 8.86
C SER A 77 -4.12 -0.94 9.39
N VAL A 78 -3.73 -1.07 10.68
CA VAL A 78 -3.60 -2.38 11.35
C VAL A 78 -4.96 -3.04 11.59
N VAL A 79 -5.99 -2.27 11.96
CA VAL A 79 -7.36 -2.79 12.11
C VAL A 79 -7.90 -3.26 10.76
N TYR A 80 -7.71 -2.47 9.70
CA TYR A 80 -8.09 -2.84 8.35
C TYR A 80 -7.43 -4.16 7.92
N LEU A 81 -6.10 -4.28 8.09
CA LEU A 81 -5.37 -5.52 7.88
C LEU A 81 -5.99 -6.71 8.64
N ALA A 82 -6.28 -6.53 9.93
CA ALA A 82 -6.83 -7.60 10.76
C ALA A 82 -8.23 -8.06 10.31
N VAL A 83 -8.94 -7.21 9.58
CA VAL A 83 -10.25 -7.54 8.99
C VAL A 83 -10.10 -8.26 7.66
N ILE A 84 -9.10 -7.91 6.83
CA ILE A 84 -9.00 -8.44 5.46
C ILE A 84 -8.03 -9.61 5.30
N GLU A 85 -6.86 -9.61 5.95
CA GLU A 85 -5.84 -10.64 5.68
C GLU A 85 -6.28 -12.06 6.11
N PRO A 86 -6.91 -12.28 7.29
CA PRO A 86 -7.31 -13.64 7.66
C PRO A 86 -8.28 -14.28 6.66
N PRO A 87 -9.32 -13.59 6.16
CA PRO A 87 -10.14 -14.10 5.06
C PRO A 87 -9.40 -14.37 3.75
N LEU A 88 -8.35 -13.61 3.41
CA LEU A 88 -7.60 -13.79 2.16
C LEU A 88 -6.64 -14.99 2.23
N TYR A 89 -6.07 -15.26 3.40
CA TYR A 89 -5.18 -16.41 3.63
C TYR A 89 -5.92 -17.70 3.96
N PHE A 90 -7.08 -17.61 4.61
CA PHE A 90 -7.87 -18.76 5.04
C PHE A 90 -9.34 -18.67 4.61
N PRO A 91 -9.63 -18.51 3.31
CA PRO A 91 -10.99 -18.31 2.81
C PRO A 91 -11.98 -19.40 3.27
N ALA A 92 -11.55 -20.65 3.33
CA ALA A 92 -12.34 -21.76 3.87
C ALA A 92 -12.79 -21.58 5.33
N TRP A 93 -12.01 -20.90 6.19
CA TRP A 93 -12.40 -20.66 7.59
C TRP A 93 -13.54 -19.64 7.73
N PHE A 94 -13.71 -18.80 6.70
CA PHE A 94 -14.73 -17.76 6.66
C PHE A 94 -15.90 -18.13 5.72
N GLY A 95 -15.91 -19.34 5.15
CA GLY A 95 -16.93 -19.78 4.19
C GLY A 95 -16.85 -19.04 2.85
N LEU A 96 -15.68 -18.50 2.50
CA LEU A 96 -15.46 -17.69 1.31
C LEU A 96 -14.72 -18.44 0.18
N GLU A 97 -14.48 -19.75 0.33
CA GLU A 97 -13.72 -20.55 -0.64
C GLU A 97 -14.26 -20.43 -2.07
N GLU A 98 -15.58 -20.58 -2.25
CA GLU A 98 -16.20 -20.53 -3.58
C GLU A 98 -16.19 -19.12 -4.22
N HIS A 99 -16.06 -18.08 -3.38
CA HIS A 99 -16.25 -16.68 -3.75
C HIS A 99 -14.92 -15.93 -3.91
N VAL A 100 -13.94 -16.27 -3.07
CA VAL A 100 -12.64 -15.62 -2.97
C VAL A 100 -11.53 -16.60 -3.32
N GLY A 101 -11.53 -17.80 -2.72
CA GLY A 101 -10.46 -18.79 -2.89
C GLY A 101 -9.08 -18.29 -2.43
N LEU A 102 -8.08 -19.17 -2.38
CA LEU A 102 -6.71 -18.74 -2.03
C LEU A 102 -6.18 -17.81 -3.12
N ILE A 103 -5.80 -16.58 -2.77
CA ILE A 103 -5.40 -15.56 -3.75
C ILE A 103 -3.89 -15.58 -3.99
N PHE A 104 -3.09 -15.68 -2.93
CA PHE A 104 -1.63 -15.66 -3.00
C PHE A 104 -1.03 -16.26 -1.73
N SER A 105 0.29 -16.48 -1.74
CA SER A 105 1.07 -16.81 -0.54
C SER A 105 2.36 -16.00 -0.51
N HIS A 106 2.74 -15.52 0.67
CA HIS A 106 4.08 -14.95 0.88
C HIS A 106 5.12 -16.04 1.02
N ASN A 107 6.38 -15.68 0.73
CA ASN A 107 7.53 -16.46 1.16
C ASN A 107 7.74 -16.33 2.68
N LEU A 108 8.70 -17.08 3.20
CA LEU A 108 9.05 -17.09 4.62
C LEU A 108 10.03 -15.95 4.93
N PHE A 109 9.59 -14.99 5.73
CA PHE A 109 10.39 -13.89 6.24
C PHE A 109 10.84 -14.15 7.68
N THR A 110 11.57 -13.20 8.27
CA THR A 110 12.16 -13.33 9.61
C THR A 110 11.10 -13.57 10.68
N VAL A 111 10.01 -12.79 10.64
CA VAL A 111 8.89 -12.94 11.57
C VAL A 111 7.63 -13.21 10.78
N GLN A 112 7.02 -14.37 11.04
CA GLN A 112 5.86 -14.84 10.32
C GLN A 112 4.76 -15.23 11.31
N PHE A 113 3.51 -14.93 10.97
CA PHE A 113 2.32 -15.26 11.77
C PHE A 113 1.38 -16.18 10.99
N MET A 114 0.45 -16.80 11.72
CA MET A 114 -0.69 -17.54 11.15
C MET A 114 -0.27 -18.62 10.14
N TYR A 115 0.36 -19.71 10.59
CA TYR A 115 0.78 -20.82 9.72
C TYR A 115 1.65 -20.32 8.56
N ASP A 116 2.60 -19.44 8.88
CA ASP A 116 3.49 -18.79 7.94
C ASP A 116 2.84 -17.90 6.85
N ARG A 117 1.54 -17.58 6.96
CA ARG A 117 0.83 -16.80 5.93
C ARG A 117 1.01 -15.31 6.00
N LEU A 118 1.21 -14.75 7.19
CA LEU A 118 1.26 -13.30 7.40
C LEU A 118 2.66 -12.86 7.89
N PRO A 119 3.53 -12.38 7.00
CA PRO A 119 4.80 -11.79 7.38
C PRO A 119 4.63 -10.50 8.20
N LEU A 120 5.52 -10.23 9.15
CA LEU A 120 5.54 -8.97 9.89
C LEU A 120 5.76 -7.76 8.98
N TYR A 121 6.53 -7.90 7.89
CA TYR A 121 6.72 -6.79 6.95
C TYR A 121 5.40 -6.38 6.30
N ILE A 122 4.48 -7.32 6.03
CA ILE A 122 3.13 -7.02 5.53
C ILE A 122 2.33 -6.28 6.59
N VAL A 123 2.39 -6.73 7.86
CA VAL A 123 1.77 -5.99 8.97
C VAL A 123 2.27 -4.55 9.06
N ALA A 124 3.57 -4.35 8.85
CA ALA A 124 4.20 -3.04 8.83
C ALA A 124 3.91 -2.24 7.55
N PHE A 125 3.65 -2.91 6.43
CA PHE A 125 3.47 -2.29 5.12
C PHE A 125 2.26 -1.34 5.11
N TYR A 126 1.12 -1.78 5.65
CA TYR A 126 -0.10 -0.98 5.72
C TYR A 126 0.10 0.37 6.41
N PRO A 127 0.60 0.44 7.66
CA PRO A 127 0.87 1.72 8.31
C PRO A 127 2.03 2.49 7.66
N ALA A 128 3.05 1.83 7.11
CA ALA A 128 4.16 2.52 6.48
C ALA A 128 3.70 3.26 5.20
N LEU A 129 2.95 2.59 4.33
CA LEU A 129 2.45 3.15 3.08
C LEU A 129 1.37 4.20 3.32
N SER A 130 0.41 3.95 4.22
CA SER A 130 -0.66 4.91 4.50
C SER A 130 -0.11 6.23 5.05
N GLN A 131 0.91 6.17 5.91
CA GLN A 131 1.58 7.35 6.46
C GLN A 131 2.42 8.07 5.41
N LEU A 132 3.16 7.32 4.58
CA LEU A 132 3.92 7.86 3.45
C LEU A 132 2.99 8.69 2.54
N ALA A 133 1.89 8.09 2.10
CA ALA A 133 0.98 8.73 1.16
C ALA A 133 0.26 9.93 1.79
N TYR A 134 -0.28 9.78 3.00
CA TYR A 134 -0.94 10.86 3.72
C TYR A 134 -0.01 12.06 3.94
N GLU A 135 1.23 11.83 4.36
CA GLU A 135 2.17 12.90 4.63
C GLU A 135 2.64 13.62 3.36
N LEU A 136 2.83 12.92 2.23
CA LEU A 136 3.12 13.56 0.94
C LEU A 136 1.97 14.49 0.53
N VAL A 137 0.74 13.98 0.51
CA VAL A 137 -0.44 14.76 0.12
C VAL A 137 -0.68 15.95 1.04
N ARG A 138 -0.46 15.75 2.35
CA ARG A 138 -0.57 16.81 3.34
C ARG A 138 0.50 17.88 3.17
N ALA A 139 1.77 17.50 2.98
CA ALA A 139 2.87 18.44 2.76
C ALA A 139 2.66 19.30 1.50
N LEU A 140 2.01 18.73 0.48
CA LEU A 140 1.58 19.47 -0.70
C LEU A 140 0.44 20.46 -0.40
N GLY A 141 -0.29 20.30 0.71
CA GLY A 141 -1.38 21.18 1.14
C GLY A 141 -2.74 20.86 0.52
N ILE A 142 -2.91 19.69 -0.09
CA ILE A 142 -4.15 19.31 -0.80
C ILE A 142 -5.32 19.22 0.17
N PHE A 143 -5.13 18.60 1.34
CA PHE A 143 -6.17 18.53 2.38
C PHE A 143 -6.65 19.90 2.85
N ALA A 144 -5.72 20.87 3.00
CA ALA A 144 -6.05 22.20 3.46
C ALA A 144 -6.85 23.00 2.41
N ARG A 145 -6.52 22.85 1.13
CA ARG A 145 -7.16 23.61 0.03
C ARG A 145 -8.44 22.98 -0.51
N ARG A 146 -8.50 21.65 -0.59
CA ARG A 146 -9.58 20.92 -1.28
C ARG A 146 -10.37 20.01 -0.35
N GLY A 147 -9.99 19.95 0.93
CA GLY A 147 -10.71 19.21 1.96
C GLY A 147 -10.44 17.70 1.97
N PRO A 148 -11.14 16.97 2.86
CA PRO A 148 -10.89 15.54 3.11
C PRO A 148 -11.06 14.63 1.89
N LEU A 149 -12.08 14.86 1.06
CA LEU A 149 -12.38 13.98 -0.07
C LEU A 149 -11.28 14.05 -1.13
N ALA A 150 -10.97 15.25 -1.63
CA ALA A 150 -9.92 15.44 -2.62
C ALA A 150 -8.54 15.01 -2.10
N GLY A 151 -8.21 15.33 -0.84
CA GLY A 151 -6.97 14.83 -0.23
C GLY A 151 -6.91 13.31 -0.17
N SER A 152 -8.02 12.63 0.09
CA SER A 152 -8.06 11.16 0.14
C SER A 152 -7.98 10.51 -1.24
N LEU A 153 -8.56 11.14 -2.27
CA LEU A 153 -8.38 10.73 -3.67
C LEU A 153 -6.93 10.88 -4.13
N ALA A 154 -6.27 11.97 -3.71
CA ALA A 154 -4.83 12.12 -3.93
C ALA A 154 -4.03 11.07 -3.16
N VAL A 155 -4.44 10.67 -1.95
CA VAL A 155 -3.78 9.59 -1.21
C VAL A 155 -3.93 8.25 -1.92
N ALA A 156 -5.11 7.93 -2.48
CA ALA A 156 -5.30 6.73 -3.30
C ALA A 156 -4.28 6.69 -4.47
N PHE A 157 -4.14 7.80 -5.19
CA PHE A 157 -3.15 7.93 -6.26
C PHE A 157 -1.70 7.78 -5.76
N VAL A 158 -1.35 8.40 -4.63
CA VAL A 158 0.02 8.27 -4.08
C VAL A 158 0.28 6.84 -3.64
N CYS A 159 -0.68 6.16 -3.01
CA CYS A 159 -0.54 4.75 -2.68
C CYS A 159 -0.35 3.92 -3.97
N GLN A 160 -1.13 4.17 -5.03
CA GLN A 160 -0.96 3.49 -6.31
C GLN A 160 0.48 3.50 -6.80
N VAL A 161 1.03 4.70 -6.96
CA VAL A 161 2.34 4.86 -7.62
C VAL A 161 3.50 4.35 -6.78
N PHE A 162 3.35 4.27 -5.46
CA PHE A 162 4.38 3.69 -4.59
C PHE A 162 4.21 2.16 -4.44
N TYR A 163 2.97 1.70 -4.30
CA TYR A 163 2.63 0.29 -4.16
C TYR A 163 3.00 -0.50 -5.41
N GLU A 164 2.69 0.01 -6.60
CA GLU A 164 2.90 -0.72 -7.85
C GLU A 164 4.37 -0.91 -8.21
N ILE A 165 5.27 -0.05 -7.73
CA ILE A 165 6.73 -0.28 -7.87
C ILE A 165 7.14 -1.53 -7.06
N PHE A 166 6.51 -1.75 -5.92
CA PHE A 166 6.73 -2.91 -5.06
C PHE A 166 6.01 -4.16 -5.59
N ASP A 167 4.73 -4.03 -5.96
CA ASP A 167 3.87 -5.18 -6.31
C ASP A 167 4.29 -5.83 -7.64
N GLN A 168 4.73 -5.01 -8.60
CA GLN A 168 5.25 -5.49 -9.89
C GLN A 168 6.63 -6.15 -9.78
N LEU A 169 7.33 -5.99 -8.65
CA LEU A 169 8.66 -6.57 -8.43
C LEU A 169 8.62 -7.86 -7.61
N GLY A 170 7.69 -7.94 -6.65
CA GLY A 170 7.68 -9.02 -5.66
C GLY A 170 7.56 -10.44 -6.20
N PRO A 171 6.69 -10.72 -7.20
CA PRO A 171 6.61 -12.04 -7.81
C PRO A 171 7.93 -12.48 -8.43
N GLN A 172 8.62 -11.58 -9.14
CA GLN A 172 9.91 -11.87 -9.78
C GLN A 172 10.99 -12.22 -8.75
N LEU A 173 11.02 -11.50 -7.62
CA LEU A 173 11.96 -11.71 -6.50
C LEU A 173 11.50 -12.76 -5.48
N ARG A 174 10.40 -13.48 -5.76
CA ARG A 174 9.79 -14.51 -4.89
C ARG A 174 9.47 -14.01 -3.49
N TRP A 175 9.06 -12.76 -3.33
CA TRP A 175 8.54 -12.26 -2.05
C TRP A 175 7.15 -12.83 -1.75
N TRP A 176 6.36 -13.05 -2.80
CA TRP A 176 5.10 -13.79 -2.79
C TRP A 176 4.81 -14.34 -4.18
N ALA A 177 3.84 -15.24 -4.27
CA ALA A 177 3.33 -15.76 -5.52
C ALA A 177 1.80 -15.65 -5.56
N TRP A 178 1.27 -15.14 -6.67
CA TRP A 178 -0.16 -15.17 -6.96
C TRP A 178 -0.61 -16.59 -7.29
N ASN A 179 -1.84 -16.96 -6.93
CA ASN A 179 -2.43 -18.25 -7.27
C ASN A 179 -2.96 -18.23 -8.72
N PRO A 180 -2.28 -18.85 -9.69
CA PRO A 180 -2.79 -18.88 -11.07
C PRO A 180 -4.12 -19.63 -11.19
N GLY A 181 -4.41 -20.56 -10.27
CA GLY A 181 -5.68 -21.30 -10.25
C GLY A 181 -6.88 -20.49 -9.76
N ASN A 182 -6.70 -19.24 -9.33
CA ASN A 182 -7.77 -18.36 -8.86
C ASN A 182 -8.11 -17.27 -9.90
N GLU A 183 -8.54 -17.72 -11.08
CA GLU A 183 -8.87 -16.84 -12.21
C GLU A 183 -9.99 -15.84 -11.88
N LYS A 184 -10.88 -16.16 -10.93
CA LYS A 184 -11.98 -15.26 -10.52
C LYS A 184 -11.49 -13.95 -9.91
N ILE A 185 -10.35 -13.97 -9.22
CA ILE A 185 -9.81 -12.82 -8.47
C ILE A 185 -8.52 -12.31 -9.10
N ASN A 186 -7.65 -13.22 -9.55
CA ASN A 186 -6.31 -12.88 -10.05
C ASN A 186 -6.30 -12.47 -11.52
N GLU A 187 -7.38 -12.72 -12.27
CA GLU A 187 -7.58 -12.17 -13.61
C GLU A 187 -8.65 -11.06 -13.60
N PRO A 188 -8.52 -10.06 -14.50
CA PRO A 188 -7.41 -9.85 -15.42
C PRO A 188 -6.14 -9.36 -14.72
N ALA A 189 -4.97 -9.80 -15.18
CA ALA A 189 -3.68 -9.29 -14.73
C ALA A 189 -3.04 -8.29 -15.71
N LEU A 190 -2.21 -7.39 -15.19
CA LEU A 190 -1.22 -6.61 -15.93
C LEU A 190 0.16 -7.23 -15.68
N ALA A 191 0.69 -7.93 -16.68
CA ALA A 191 1.83 -8.83 -16.49
C ALA A 191 1.55 -9.81 -15.34
N SER A 192 2.44 -9.95 -14.36
CA SER A 192 2.25 -10.86 -13.22
C SER A 192 1.28 -10.38 -12.14
N VAL A 193 0.71 -9.17 -12.24
CA VAL A 193 -0.04 -8.55 -11.12
C VAL A 193 -1.54 -8.42 -11.43
N PRO A 194 -2.44 -8.98 -10.60
CA PRO A 194 -3.88 -8.82 -10.75
C PRO A 194 -4.35 -7.36 -10.73
N MET A 195 -5.14 -6.94 -11.71
CA MET A 195 -5.66 -5.57 -11.78
C MET A 195 -6.63 -5.25 -10.62
N ASN A 196 -7.28 -6.26 -10.04
CA ASN A 196 -8.05 -6.10 -8.82
C ASN A 196 -7.18 -5.70 -7.62
N SER A 197 -5.97 -6.27 -7.50
CA SER A 197 -4.96 -5.85 -6.50
C SER A 197 -4.59 -4.38 -6.74
N MET A 198 -4.25 -4.06 -7.99
CA MET A 198 -3.84 -2.72 -8.39
C MET A 198 -4.91 -1.67 -8.11
N LEU A 199 -6.21 -1.96 -8.24
CA LEU A 199 -7.25 -0.97 -7.97
C LEU A 199 -7.65 -0.97 -6.48
N LEU A 200 -7.98 -2.13 -5.94
CA LEU A 200 -8.66 -2.22 -4.65
C LEU A 200 -7.68 -2.13 -3.48
N PHE A 201 -6.57 -2.84 -3.56
CA PHE A 201 -5.56 -2.91 -2.50
C PHE A 201 -4.57 -1.74 -2.58
N ALA A 202 -4.06 -1.44 -3.78
CA ALA A 202 -3.06 -0.38 -3.94
C ALA A 202 -3.65 1.04 -3.83
N SER A 203 -4.94 1.23 -4.13
CA SER A 203 -5.58 2.56 -4.22
C SER A 203 -6.80 2.74 -3.31
N VAL A 204 -7.90 2.05 -3.63
CA VAL A 204 -9.23 2.35 -3.08
C VAL A 204 -9.27 2.21 -1.56
N SER A 205 -8.69 1.14 -1.03
CA SER A 205 -8.64 0.86 0.41
C SER A 205 -7.96 2.00 1.19
N PHE A 206 -6.76 2.42 0.78
CA PHE A 206 -6.01 3.48 1.44
C PHE A 206 -6.68 4.85 1.30
N GLY A 207 -7.26 5.14 0.14
CA GLY A 207 -8.06 6.35 -0.07
C GLY A 207 -9.29 6.39 0.84
N ALA A 208 -10.09 5.32 0.87
CA ALA A 208 -11.29 5.22 1.68
C ALA A 208 -10.96 5.28 3.18
N MET A 209 -9.96 4.54 3.64
CA MET A 209 -9.50 4.57 5.02
C MET A 209 -9.05 5.97 5.42
N THR A 210 -8.27 6.65 4.57
CA THR A 210 -7.83 8.02 4.83
C THR A 210 -9.01 8.97 4.94
N TYR A 211 -9.99 8.86 4.03
CA TYR A 211 -11.20 9.67 4.07
C TYR A 211 -11.96 9.48 5.38
N LEU A 212 -12.18 8.23 5.79
CA LEU A 212 -12.86 7.89 7.03
C LEU A 212 -12.12 8.44 8.25
N VAL A 213 -10.80 8.22 8.35
CA VAL A 213 -9.99 8.72 9.46
C VAL A 213 -10.03 10.25 9.52
N VAL A 214 -9.74 10.94 8.41
CA VAL A 214 -9.73 12.41 8.38
C VAL A 214 -11.12 12.96 8.72
N ARG A 215 -12.20 12.32 8.27
CA ARG A 215 -13.56 12.79 8.54
C ARG A 215 -14.00 12.59 9.99
N LEU A 216 -13.71 11.41 10.53
CA LEU A 216 -14.19 10.98 11.85
C LEU A 216 -13.31 11.53 12.98
N VAL A 217 -12.00 11.60 12.76
CA VAL A 217 -11.01 11.93 13.78
C VAL A 217 -10.39 13.32 13.57
N GLY A 218 -10.29 13.79 12.32
CA GLY A 218 -9.73 15.10 12.01
C GLY A 218 -10.51 16.27 12.60
N ALA A 219 -9.81 17.41 12.72
CA ALA A 219 -10.39 18.66 13.19
C ALA A 219 -11.56 19.10 12.29
N ARG A 220 -12.58 19.70 12.88
CA ARG A 220 -13.75 20.23 12.17
C ARG A 220 -14.22 21.50 12.88
N GLU A 221 -14.61 22.50 12.11
CA GLU A 221 -15.23 23.71 12.65
C GLU A 221 -16.43 23.37 13.54
N GLY A 222 -16.51 24.01 14.71
CA GLY A 222 -17.56 23.76 15.70
C GLY A 222 -17.46 22.43 16.45
N ARG A 223 -16.45 21.58 16.19
CA ARG A 223 -16.25 20.32 16.93
C ARG A 223 -15.27 20.55 18.09
N GLY A 224 -15.71 20.23 19.31
CA GLY A 224 -14.83 20.20 20.49
C GLY A 224 -13.73 19.14 20.41
N THR A 225 -12.78 19.19 21.33
CA THR A 225 -11.68 18.23 21.41
C THR A 225 -12.18 16.81 21.66
N LEU A 226 -11.69 15.85 20.89
CA LEU A 226 -12.07 14.45 21.05
C LEU A 226 -11.32 13.79 22.20
N THR A 227 -12.02 12.99 22.99
CA THR A 227 -11.39 12.16 24.02
C THR A 227 -10.62 11.01 23.38
N GLY A 228 -9.66 10.43 24.13
CA GLY A 228 -8.92 9.25 23.68
C GLY A 228 -9.83 8.10 23.26
N ARG A 229 -10.89 7.82 24.04
CA ARG A 229 -11.88 6.78 23.73
C ARG A 229 -12.62 7.06 22.42
N GLN A 230 -13.02 8.30 22.17
CA GLN A 230 -13.69 8.68 20.92
C GLN A 230 -12.77 8.50 19.70
N ILE A 231 -11.49 8.86 19.85
CA ILE A 231 -10.48 8.66 18.80
C ILE A 231 -10.31 7.17 18.53
N SER A 232 -10.15 6.33 19.56
CA SER A 232 -9.99 4.88 19.41
C SER A 232 -11.18 4.23 18.71
N LEU A 233 -12.41 4.51 19.16
CA LEU A 233 -13.62 3.91 18.55
C LEU A 233 -13.77 4.28 17.08
N ARG A 234 -13.49 5.54 16.73
CA ARG A 234 -13.57 6.01 15.33
C ARG A 234 -12.44 5.47 14.47
N THR A 235 -11.27 5.24 15.06
CA THR A 235 -10.13 4.60 14.40
C THR A 235 -10.46 3.14 14.05
N ILE A 236 -11.01 2.40 15.02
CA ILE A 236 -11.48 1.03 14.80
C ILE A 236 -12.57 1.00 13.73
N ALA A 237 -13.58 1.88 13.85
CA ALA A 237 -14.65 1.97 12.86
C ALA A 237 -14.13 2.28 11.45
N ALA A 238 -13.15 3.18 11.31
CA ALA A 238 -12.55 3.47 10.01
C ALA A 238 -11.87 2.23 9.40
N GLY A 239 -11.08 1.49 10.18
CA GLY A 239 -10.45 0.26 9.71
C GLY A 239 -11.47 -0.82 9.31
N VAL A 240 -12.50 -1.04 10.14
CA VAL A 240 -13.55 -2.04 9.90
C VAL A 240 -14.44 -1.72 8.70
N VAL A 241 -14.74 -0.44 8.45
CA VAL A 241 -15.63 -0.02 7.36
C VAL A 241 -14.89 0.10 6.02
N THR A 242 -13.57 0.24 6.03
CA THR A 242 -12.75 0.40 4.80
C THR A 242 -13.03 -0.66 3.72
N PRO A 243 -13.12 -1.98 4.03
CA PRO A 243 -13.38 -3.01 3.01
C PRO A 243 -14.69 -2.82 2.24
N LEU A 244 -15.70 -2.16 2.83
CA LEU A 244 -16.96 -1.88 2.13
C LEU A 244 -16.74 -1.00 0.89
N ALA A 245 -15.76 -0.09 0.92
CA ALA A 245 -15.40 0.70 -0.25
C ALA A 245 -14.85 -0.18 -1.37
N MET A 246 -14.06 -1.21 -1.04
CA MET A 246 -13.57 -2.16 -2.02
C MET A 246 -14.73 -2.94 -2.64
N THR A 247 -15.69 -3.40 -1.85
CA THR A 247 -16.88 -4.08 -2.36
C THR A 247 -17.66 -3.20 -3.33
N ILE A 248 -17.88 -1.92 -2.99
CA ILE A 248 -18.60 -0.98 -3.85
C ILE A 248 -17.84 -0.73 -5.16
N VAL A 249 -16.54 -0.45 -5.08
CA VAL A 249 -15.73 -0.16 -6.28
C VAL A 249 -15.49 -1.42 -7.12
N SER A 250 -15.49 -2.61 -6.52
CA SER A 250 -15.39 -3.87 -7.27
C SER A 250 -16.70 -4.28 -7.98
N ALA A 251 -17.82 -3.61 -7.70
CA ALA A 251 -19.12 -4.01 -8.25
C ALA A 251 -19.19 -3.91 -9.80
N PRO A 252 -18.67 -2.87 -10.46
CA PRO A 252 -18.69 -2.77 -11.92
C PRO A 252 -17.90 -3.90 -12.59
N SER A 253 -16.68 -4.19 -12.15
CA SER A 253 -15.89 -5.30 -12.71
C SER A 253 -16.47 -6.66 -12.30
N GLY A 254 -16.95 -6.79 -11.07
CA GLY A 254 -17.55 -8.02 -10.55
C GLY A 254 -18.90 -8.40 -11.17
N ALA A 255 -19.59 -7.45 -11.82
CA ALA A 255 -20.82 -7.71 -12.56
C ALA A 255 -20.57 -8.50 -13.86
N PHE A 256 -19.34 -8.47 -14.38
CA PHE A 256 -18.94 -9.20 -15.58
C PHE A 256 -17.96 -10.27 -15.15
N ARG A 257 -18.36 -11.55 -15.08
CA ARG A 257 -17.51 -12.68 -14.65
C ARG A 257 -17.61 -13.82 -15.64
N GLY A 258 -16.46 -14.34 -16.05
CA GLY A 258 -16.34 -15.42 -17.04
C GLY A 258 -15.17 -15.17 -18.00
N GLU A 259 -14.61 -16.24 -18.55
CA GLU A 259 -13.49 -16.17 -19.50
C GLU A 259 -13.83 -15.31 -20.74
N ASP A 260 -15.08 -15.37 -21.19
CA ASP A 260 -15.62 -14.60 -22.32
C ASP A 260 -15.72 -13.09 -22.04
N GLN A 261 -15.63 -12.69 -20.78
CA GLN A 261 -15.82 -11.32 -20.30
C GLN A 261 -14.53 -10.70 -19.73
N LEU A 262 -13.40 -11.41 -19.76
CA LEU A 262 -12.12 -10.93 -19.25
C LEU A 262 -11.69 -9.59 -19.88
N TRP A 263 -11.94 -9.40 -21.17
CA TRP A 263 -11.61 -8.14 -21.85
C TRP A 263 -12.48 -6.97 -21.33
N ILE A 264 -13.74 -7.23 -20.95
CA ILE A 264 -14.64 -6.23 -20.35
C ILE A 264 -14.13 -5.86 -18.98
N GLN A 265 -13.82 -6.85 -18.13
CA GLN A 265 -13.24 -6.62 -16.80
C GLN A 265 -11.95 -5.80 -16.90
N ARG A 266 -11.05 -6.17 -17.81
CA ARG A 266 -9.78 -5.46 -18.05
C ARG A 266 -10.01 -4.01 -18.46
N THR A 267 -11.01 -3.77 -19.31
CA THR A 267 -11.39 -2.43 -19.75
C THR A 267 -11.96 -1.60 -18.60
N ILE A 268 -12.85 -2.17 -17.78
CA ILE A 268 -13.45 -1.49 -16.63
C ILE A 268 -12.37 -1.14 -15.60
N LEU A 269 -11.58 -2.13 -15.16
CA LEU A 269 -10.51 -1.92 -14.19
C LEU A 269 -9.45 -0.94 -14.72
N GLY A 270 -9.12 -1.03 -16.01
CA GLY A 270 -8.23 -0.09 -16.67
C GLY A 270 -8.78 1.34 -16.68
N ALA A 271 -10.07 1.52 -16.94
CA ALA A 271 -10.73 2.82 -16.88
C ALA A 271 -10.78 3.39 -15.46
N GLU A 272 -11.08 2.57 -14.45
CA GLU A 272 -11.09 2.98 -13.04
C GLU A 272 -9.69 3.38 -12.55
N LEU A 273 -8.66 2.61 -12.92
CA LEU A 273 -7.26 2.97 -12.67
C LEU A 273 -6.90 4.29 -13.37
N ALA A 274 -7.31 4.48 -14.62
CA ALA A 274 -7.09 5.73 -15.34
C ALA A 274 -7.76 6.93 -14.62
N VAL A 275 -8.96 6.75 -14.07
CA VAL A 275 -9.64 7.77 -13.27
C VAL A 275 -8.84 8.13 -12.02
N VAL A 276 -8.31 7.15 -11.28
CA VAL A 276 -7.45 7.40 -10.12
C VAL A 276 -6.21 8.21 -10.52
N TRP A 277 -5.56 7.84 -11.62
CA TRP A 277 -4.41 8.55 -12.17
C TRP A 277 -4.74 9.99 -12.58
N ILE A 278 -5.81 10.20 -13.35
CA ILE A 278 -6.21 11.52 -13.85
C ILE A 278 -6.54 12.45 -12.68
N ILE A 279 -7.35 12.00 -11.72
CA ILE A 279 -7.72 12.79 -10.54
C ILE A 279 -6.48 13.12 -9.70
N GLY A 280 -5.64 12.11 -9.44
CA GLY A 280 -4.41 12.27 -8.67
C GLY A 280 -3.44 13.28 -9.28
N LEU A 281 -3.13 13.10 -10.56
CA LEU A 281 -2.26 14.03 -11.31
C LEU A 281 -2.84 15.44 -11.36
N TYR A 282 -4.15 15.58 -11.58
CA TYR A 282 -4.83 16.88 -11.57
C TYR A 282 -4.65 17.58 -10.22
N LEU A 283 -4.93 16.90 -9.11
CA LEU A 283 -4.83 17.48 -7.76
C LEU A 283 -3.38 17.84 -7.38
N VAL A 284 -2.41 17.01 -7.79
CA VAL A 284 -0.98 17.27 -7.57
C VAL A 284 -0.50 18.45 -8.43
N ALA A 285 -0.92 18.53 -9.69
CA ALA A 285 -0.59 19.63 -10.57
C ALA A 285 -1.21 20.96 -10.08
N GLU A 286 -2.47 20.93 -9.63
CA GLU A 286 -3.15 22.05 -9.01
C GLU A 286 -2.37 22.52 -7.76
N ALA A 287 -2.00 21.58 -6.89
CA ALA A 287 -1.21 21.87 -5.68
C ALA A 287 0.16 22.48 -5.99
N TRP A 288 0.83 21.96 -7.01
CA TRP A 288 2.12 22.47 -7.46
C TRP A 288 2.02 23.89 -8.01
N ARG A 289 0.98 24.19 -8.79
CA ARG A 289 0.74 25.54 -9.33
C ARG A 289 0.37 26.53 -8.24
N ALA A 290 -0.54 26.15 -7.33
CA ALA A 290 -0.98 26.99 -6.23
C ALA A 290 0.18 27.43 -5.31
N ARG A 291 1.21 26.59 -5.16
CA ARG A 291 2.42 26.96 -4.39
C ARG A 291 3.22 28.13 -4.98
N ARG A 292 3.12 28.37 -6.28
CA ARG A 292 3.81 29.50 -6.91
C ARG A 292 3.13 30.83 -6.58
N THR A 293 1.84 30.79 -6.27
CA THR A 293 1.01 31.97 -6.01
C THR A 293 0.78 32.21 -4.52
N ASP A 294 0.72 31.16 -3.71
CA ASP A 294 0.52 31.24 -2.26
C ASP A 294 1.46 30.27 -1.52
N PRO A 295 2.68 30.72 -1.17
CA PRO A 295 3.71 29.86 -0.62
C PRO A 295 3.54 29.65 0.89
N VAL A 296 2.32 29.37 1.38
CA VAL A 296 2.13 29.00 2.80
C VAL A 296 3.00 27.78 3.11
N PRO A 297 4.02 27.90 3.96
CA PRO A 297 4.90 26.79 4.27
C PRO A 297 4.13 25.74 5.06
N VAL A 298 3.90 24.58 4.47
CA VAL A 298 3.47 23.41 5.26
C VAL A 298 4.73 22.83 5.89
N ALA A 299 4.81 22.86 7.22
CA ALA A 299 5.90 22.21 7.93
C ALA A 299 5.95 20.73 7.55
N SER A 300 7.04 20.33 6.89
CA SER A 300 7.25 18.93 6.55
C SER A 300 8.15 18.26 7.55
N PRO A 301 7.64 17.22 8.23
CA PRO A 301 8.41 16.45 9.18
C PRO A 301 9.57 15.76 8.46
N LEU A 302 10.59 15.37 9.23
CA LEU A 302 11.69 14.55 8.74
C LEU A 302 11.16 13.33 7.96
N PHE A 303 10.11 12.69 8.48
CA PHE A 303 9.45 11.53 7.88
C PHE A 303 9.07 11.73 6.40
N ALA A 304 8.33 12.79 6.09
CA ALA A 304 7.83 13.06 4.74
C ALA A 304 8.94 13.41 3.75
N ARG A 305 10.13 13.80 4.24
CA ARG A 305 11.30 14.12 3.40
C ARG A 305 12.20 12.93 3.16
N THR A 306 12.28 12.01 4.12
CA THR A 306 13.25 10.92 4.09
C THR A 306 12.63 9.59 3.71
N TYR A 307 11.52 9.18 4.34
CA TYR A 307 10.98 7.84 4.14
C TYR A 307 10.45 7.60 2.71
N PRO A 308 9.67 8.50 2.09
CA PRO A 308 9.23 8.29 0.71
C PRO A 308 10.39 8.21 -0.29
N ALA A 309 11.42 9.05 -0.10
CA ALA A 309 12.62 9.05 -0.95
C ALA A 309 13.43 7.76 -0.77
N LEU A 310 13.60 7.30 0.47
CA LEU A 310 14.30 6.05 0.78
C LEU A 310 13.56 4.83 0.23
N PHE A 311 12.23 4.78 0.42
CA PHE A 311 11.39 3.70 -0.11
C PHE A 311 11.50 3.60 -1.63
N LEU A 312 11.38 4.74 -2.32
CA LEU A 312 11.54 4.78 -3.77
C LEU A 312 12.96 4.38 -4.20
N ALA A 313 14.00 4.92 -3.55
CA ALA A 313 15.39 4.62 -3.91
C ALA A 313 15.73 3.13 -3.75
N VAL A 314 15.31 2.51 -2.65
CA VAL A 314 15.56 1.08 -2.41
C VAL A 314 14.82 0.22 -3.43
N LEU A 315 13.53 0.48 -3.69
CA LEU A 315 12.79 -0.30 -4.69
C LEU A 315 13.35 -0.14 -6.11
N LEU A 316 13.79 1.07 -6.49
CA LEU A 316 14.46 1.28 -7.77
C LEU A 316 15.79 0.54 -7.85
N ALA A 317 16.57 0.50 -6.77
CA ALA A 317 17.80 -0.28 -6.73
C ALA A 317 17.51 -1.79 -6.90
N LEU A 318 16.47 -2.30 -6.26
CA LEU A 318 16.04 -3.70 -6.41
C LEU A 318 15.53 -4.00 -7.82
N TRP A 319 14.80 -3.07 -8.45
CA TRP A 319 14.46 -3.16 -9.86
C TRP A 319 15.70 -3.24 -10.75
N LEU A 320 16.70 -2.39 -10.54
CA LEU A 320 17.94 -2.43 -11.32
C LEU A 320 18.67 -3.77 -11.21
N VAL A 321 18.64 -4.40 -10.04
CA VAL A 321 19.18 -5.75 -9.82
C VAL A 321 18.36 -6.82 -10.53
N ALA A 322 17.03 -6.66 -10.62
CA ALA A 322 16.12 -7.60 -11.28
C ALA A 322 16.03 -7.44 -12.80
N LEU A 323 16.46 -6.30 -13.35
CA LEU A 323 16.36 -6.00 -14.79
C LEU A 323 17.05 -7.01 -15.72
N PRO A 324 18.25 -7.57 -15.40
CA PRO A 324 18.88 -8.56 -16.26
C PRO A 324 17.98 -9.79 -16.48
N ASP A 325 17.42 -10.35 -15.40
CA ASP A 325 16.51 -11.49 -15.46
C ASP A 325 15.19 -11.12 -16.15
N TRP A 326 14.74 -9.86 -16.00
CA TRP A 326 13.56 -9.35 -16.70
C TRP A 326 13.77 -9.30 -18.22
N PHE A 327 14.94 -8.84 -18.69
CA PHE A 327 15.26 -8.80 -20.13
C PHE A 327 15.56 -10.17 -20.72
N ALA A 328 16.03 -11.12 -19.88
CA ALA A 328 16.27 -12.49 -20.26
C ALA A 328 15.00 -13.37 -20.21
N ALA A 329 13.90 -12.85 -19.67
CA ALA A 329 12.65 -13.59 -19.53
C ALA A 329 12.04 -13.93 -20.89
N ASP A 330 11.52 -15.15 -21.00
CA ASP A 330 10.78 -15.63 -22.17
C ASP A 330 9.29 -15.66 -21.83
N ASP A 331 8.46 -15.04 -22.67
CA ASP A 331 7.02 -14.85 -22.44
C ASP A 331 6.66 -14.35 -21.02
N GLY A 332 7.51 -13.49 -20.46
CA GLY A 332 7.30 -12.89 -19.15
C GLY A 332 7.67 -13.80 -17.96
N ILE A 333 8.35 -14.91 -18.19
CA ILE A 333 8.85 -15.84 -17.15
C ILE A 333 10.38 -15.84 -17.17
N THR A 334 11.02 -15.63 -16.02
CA THR A 334 12.48 -15.69 -15.89
C THR A 334 13.02 -17.13 -16.01
N GLU A 335 14.33 -17.30 -16.20
CA GLU A 335 14.98 -18.63 -16.17
C GLU A 335 14.71 -19.39 -14.86
N GLN A 336 14.48 -18.66 -13.76
CA GLN A 336 14.15 -19.21 -12.45
C GLN A 336 12.66 -19.55 -12.31
N GLY A 337 11.87 -19.44 -13.38
CA GLY A 337 10.44 -19.74 -13.39
C GLY A 337 9.58 -18.71 -12.65
N THR A 338 10.09 -17.50 -12.41
CA THR A 338 9.32 -16.44 -11.73
C THR A 338 8.66 -15.51 -12.74
N PRO A 339 7.40 -15.10 -12.52
CA PRO A 339 6.73 -14.20 -13.44
C PRO A 339 7.22 -12.76 -13.26
N THR A 340 7.34 -12.05 -14.37
CA THR A 340 7.83 -10.67 -14.43
C THR A 340 6.68 -9.66 -14.39
N GLY A 341 6.94 -8.50 -13.77
CA GLY A 341 6.00 -7.39 -13.76
C GLY A 341 6.07 -6.49 -15.00
N SER A 342 5.21 -5.48 -15.02
CA SER A 342 5.08 -4.53 -16.13
C SER A 342 6.09 -3.36 -16.03
N LEU A 343 7.19 -3.45 -16.77
CA LEU A 343 8.27 -2.44 -16.74
C LEU A 343 7.79 -1.04 -17.14
N TRP A 344 6.93 -0.91 -18.15
CA TRP A 344 6.44 0.40 -18.58
C TRP A 344 5.57 1.06 -17.50
N TYR A 345 4.77 0.26 -16.79
CA TYR A 345 3.89 0.75 -15.74
C TYR A 345 4.68 1.16 -14.51
N VAL A 346 5.71 0.38 -14.16
CA VAL A 346 6.67 0.71 -13.11
C VAL A 346 7.41 2.00 -13.43
N ALA A 347 7.86 2.20 -14.68
CA ALA A 347 8.51 3.43 -15.10
C ALA A 347 7.58 4.66 -14.93
N LEU A 348 6.30 4.52 -15.28
CA LEU A 348 5.30 5.56 -15.07
C LEU A 348 5.09 5.85 -13.58
N CYS A 349 4.96 4.81 -12.75
CA CYS A 349 4.83 4.92 -11.30
C CYS A 349 6.06 5.59 -10.67
N ALA A 350 7.26 5.17 -11.06
CA ALA A 350 8.53 5.74 -10.60
C ALA A 350 8.67 7.22 -10.96
N ALA A 351 8.28 7.61 -12.17
CA ALA A 351 8.28 9.01 -12.58
C ALA A 351 7.31 9.86 -11.74
N ALA A 352 6.09 9.36 -11.51
CA ALA A 352 5.09 10.03 -10.67
C ALA A 352 5.54 10.12 -9.20
N ALA A 353 6.04 9.03 -8.62
CA ALA A 353 6.58 8.96 -7.27
C ALA A 353 7.77 9.93 -7.08
N THR A 354 8.69 9.97 -8.05
CA THR A 354 9.80 10.94 -8.06
C THR A 354 9.28 12.37 -8.07
N GLY A 355 8.31 12.67 -8.94
CA GLY A 355 7.66 13.97 -9.01
C GLY A 355 7.02 14.39 -7.68
N LEU A 356 6.34 13.47 -7.00
CA LEU A 356 5.73 13.68 -5.68
C LEU A 356 6.77 13.95 -4.60
N VAL A 357 7.86 13.17 -4.55
CA VAL A 357 8.97 13.37 -3.60
C VAL A 357 9.61 14.75 -3.82
N VAL A 358 9.94 15.08 -5.07
CA VAL A 358 10.52 16.40 -5.42
C VAL A 358 9.55 17.53 -5.07
N ALA A 359 8.26 17.36 -5.36
CA ALA A 359 7.22 18.33 -5.00
C ALA A 359 7.15 18.55 -3.49
N ALA A 360 7.14 17.48 -2.71
CA ALA A 360 7.12 17.53 -1.25
C ALA A 360 8.42 18.12 -0.67
N LEU A 361 9.59 17.86 -1.27
CA LEU A 361 10.84 18.49 -0.82
C LEU A 361 10.84 20.00 -1.09
N ARG A 362 10.54 20.40 -2.33
CA ARG A 362 10.42 21.82 -2.71
C ARG A 362 9.37 22.56 -1.89
N ALA A 363 8.33 21.83 -1.53
CA ALA A 363 7.25 22.37 -0.73
C ALA A 363 7.73 22.92 0.64
N THR A 364 8.90 22.49 1.09
CA THR A 364 9.26 22.52 2.51
C THR A 364 10.54 23.29 2.77
N ALA A 365 11.29 23.58 1.70
CA ALA A 365 12.47 24.43 1.73
C ALA A 365 12.14 25.93 1.89
N SER A 366 10.88 26.35 1.66
CA SER A 366 10.45 27.74 1.77
C SER A 366 10.25 28.17 3.22
N ARG A 367 11.33 28.55 3.90
CA ARG A 367 11.29 29.35 5.13
C ARG A 367 11.77 30.76 4.79
N PRO A 368 10.94 31.82 4.90
CA PRO A 368 11.46 33.18 4.86
C PRO A 368 12.44 33.37 6.01
N ALA A 369 13.62 33.91 5.71
CA ALA A 369 14.53 34.40 6.73
C ALA A 369 13.77 35.39 7.61
N ALA A 370 13.86 35.23 8.93
CA ALA A 370 13.32 36.21 9.87
C ALA A 370 13.95 37.57 9.55
N THR A 371 13.14 38.56 9.20
CA THR A 371 13.58 39.95 9.11
C THR A 371 14.20 40.33 10.46
N PRO A 372 15.44 40.86 10.51
CA PRO A 372 15.97 41.40 11.74
C PRO A 372 15.06 42.55 12.18
N VAL A 373 14.63 42.54 13.44
CA VAL A 373 13.95 43.68 14.05
C VAL A 373 14.97 44.83 14.07
N PRO A 374 14.68 46.00 13.46
CA PRO A 374 15.53 47.17 13.63
C PRO A 374 15.43 47.59 15.10
N SER A 375 16.59 47.66 15.76
CA SER A 375 16.77 48.17 17.13
C SER A 375 16.47 49.66 17.24
#